data_AF-A9AX57-F1
#
_entry.id   AF-A9AX57-F1
#
_cell.length_a   1.000
_cell.length_b   1.000
_cell.length_c   1.000
_cell.angle_alpha   90.00
_cell.angle_beta   90.00
_cell.angle_gamma   90.00
#
_symmetry.space_group_name_H-M   'P 1'
#
loop_
_entity.id
_entity.type
_entity.pdbx_description
1 polymer ?
#
loop_
_entity_poly.entity_id
_entity_poly.type
_entity_poly.pdbx_seq_one_letter_code
_entity_poly.pdbx_strand_id
1 'polypeptide(L)'
;MREQKIVESTHSVAEIGGWLWALQDARRRTNEEIAKLSEAMIDWQPDHGDSTIGSVLYHIALIEADWLYDEVLGLDAYPEPAASLLPYPHRTKQGLLTPVLGQDLVQHCARLEQVRELLLATFNHMDLADFRRVRELAAYAVTPEWVLHHLCQHEAEHRSQIGSLRIAFERAHGIIPE
;
A
#
# COMPACT_ATOMS: atom_id res chain seq x y z
N MET A 1 5.38 21.64 -21.49
CA MET A 1 6.55 21.05 -20.80
C MET A 1 6.59 19.57 -21.17
N ARG A 2 7.76 18.99 -21.49
CA ARG A 2 7.85 17.57 -21.86
C ARG A 2 7.86 16.73 -20.58
N GLU A 3 6.95 15.78 -20.45
CA GLU A 3 6.97 14.80 -19.36
C GLU A 3 8.25 13.96 -19.47
N GLN A 4 9.02 13.88 -18.37
CA GLN A 4 10.25 13.11 -18.28
C GLN A 4 9.99 11.86 -17.44
N LYS A 5 10.30 10.68 -18.00
CA LYS A 5 10.14 9.36 -17.34
C LYS A 5 11.52 8.81 -17.00
N ILE A 6 12.15 9.43 -16.01
CA ILE A 6 13.53 9.14 -15.61
C ILE A 6 13.50 8.57 -14.19
N VAL A 7 14.28 7.51 -13.96
CA VAL A 7 14.52 6.97 -12.63
C VAL A 7 15.61 7.81 -11.98
N GLU A 8 15.26 8.52 -10.91
CA GLU A 8 16.21 9.30 -10.11
C GLU A 8 16.11 8.84 -8.65
N SER A 9 17.24 8.45 -8.08
CA SER A 9 17.33 8.05 -6.68
C SER A 9 18.57 8.66 -6.04
N THR A 10 18.42 9.07 -4.78
CA THR A 10 19.51 9.60 -3.95
C THR A 10 20.16 8.51 -3.08
N HIS A 11 19.67 7.27 -3.17
CA HIS A 11 20.22 6.16 -2.40
C HIS A 11 21.64 5.83 -2.84
N SER A 12 22.53 5.54 -1.89
CA SER A 12 23.95 5.26 -2.17
C SER A 12 24.18 3.92 -2.88
N VAL A 13 23.24 2.97 -2.73
CA VAL A 13 23.19 1.68 -3.43
C VAL A 13 22.14 1.78 -4.54
N ALA A 14 22.58 1.67 -5.80
CA ALA A 14 21.73 1.92 -6.97
C ALA A 14 20.56 0.94 -7.09
N GLU A 15 20.76 -0.34 -6.77
CA GLU A 15 19.70 -1.36 -6.85
C GLU A 15 18.55 -1.08 -5.88
N ILE A 16 18.88 -0.74 -4.63
CA ILE A 16 17.89 -0.34 -3.63
C ILE A 16 17.20 0.95 -4.10
N GLY A 17 17.99 1.92 -4.57
CA GLY A 17 17.49 3.20 -5.04
C GLY A 17 16.47 3.08 -6.17
N GLY A 18 16.69 2.17 -7.13
CA GLY A 18 15.76 1.90 -8.22
C GLY A 18 14.42 1.34 -7.75
N TRP A 19 14.44 0.42 -6.78
CA TRP A 19 13.22 -0.14 -6.20
C TRP A 19 12.46 0.87 -5.34
N LEU A 20 13.16 1.69 -4.55
CA LEU A 20 12.51 2.77 -3.78
C LEU A 20 11.87 3.81 -4.70
N TRP A 21 12.51 4.16 -5.81
CA TRP A 21 11.89 5.01 -6.82
C TRP A 21 10.62 4.38 -7.40
N ALA A 22 10.66 3.09 -7.75
CA ALA A 22 9.51 2.38 -8.30
C ALA A 22 8.33 2.33 -7.31
N LEU A 23 8.61 2.06 -6.03
CA LEU A 23 7.60 2.05 -4.97
C LEU A 23 6.98 3.44 -4.74
N GLN A 24 7.78 4.49 -4.81
CA GLN A 24 7.30 5.87 -4.73
C GLN A 24 6.44 6.24 -5.95
N ASP A 25 6.81 5.80 -7.17
CA ASP A 25 5.98 6.00 -8.36
C ASP A 25 4.64 5.24 -8.26
N ALA A 26 4.64 4.03 -7.69
CA ALA A 26 3.42 3.27 -7.44
C ALA A 26 2.44 4.07 -6.56
N ARG A 27 2.93 4.62 -5.44
CA ARG A 27 2.13 5.48 -4.54
C ARG A 27 1.71 6.78 -5.16
N ARG A 28 2.58 7.44 -5.93
CA ARG A 28 2.22 8.65 -6.68
C ARG A 28 0.99 8.40 -7.55
N ARG A 29 0.95 7.29 -8.29
CA ARG A 29 -0.19 6.90 -9.13
C ARG A 29 -1.42 6.50 -8.31
N THR A 30 -1.24 5.86 -7.16
CA THR A 30 -2.34 5.60 -6.23
C THR A 30 -2.96 6.92 -5.76
N ASN A 31 -2.13 7.90 -5.39
CA ASN A 31 -2.58 9.23 -4.99
C ASN A 31 -3.30 9.99 -6.12
N GLU A 32 -2.88 9.82 -7.38
CA GLU A 32 -3.60 10.35 -8.55
C GLU A 32 -5.01 9.75 -8.69
N GLU A 33 -5.20 8.48 -8.34
CA GLU A 33 -6.53 7.85 -8.32
C GLU A 33 -7.34 8.31 -7.10
N ILE A 34 -6.71 8.39 -5.92
CA ILE A 34 -7.32 8.91 -4.67
C ILE A 34 -7.83 10.35 -4.88
N ALA A 35 -7.10 11.19 -5.61
CA ALA A 35 -7.48 12.58 -5.88
C ALA A 35 -8.82 12.72 -6.65
N LYS A 36 -9.34 11.64 -7.23
CA LYS A 36 -10.62 11.60 -7.93
C LYS A 36 -11.78 11.16 -7.04
N LEU A 37 -11.50 10.74 -5.80
CA LEU A 37 -12.49 10.22 -4.87
C LEU A 37 -13.24 11.35 -4.16
N SER A 38 -14.49 11.09 -3.81
CA SER A 38 -15.25 11.90 -2.85
C SER A 38 -15.52 11.09 -1.59
N GLU A 39 -15.78 11.77 -0.46
CA GLU A 39 -16.07 11.12 0.82
C GLU A 39 -17.24 10.12 0.74
N ALA A 40 -18.23 10.39 -0.10
CA ALA A 40 -19.37 9.49 -0.30
C ALA A 40 -18.97 8.12 -0.89
N MET A 41 -17.78 8.01 -1.50
CA MET A 41 -17.30 6.77 -2.12
C MET A 41 -16.56 5.87 -1.12
N ILE A 42 -16.08 6.39 0.01
CA ILE A 42 -15.13 5.70 0.90
C ILE A 42 -15.75 4.46 1.52
N ASP A 43 -16.96 4.62 2.06
CA ASP A 43 -17.74 3.55 2.69
C ASP A 43 -18.82 2.97 1.79
N TRP A 44 -18.94 3.45 0.54
CA TRP A 44 -19.89 2.87 -0.40
C TRP A 44 -19.46 1.46 -0.78
N GLN A 45 -20.42 0.55 -0.73
CA GLN A 45 -20.25 -0.84 -1.08
C GLN A 45 -21.18 -1.20 -2.25
N PRO A 46 -20.68 -1.86 -3.31
CA PRO A 46 -21.54 -2.35 -4.37
C PRO A 46 -22.37 -3.57 -3.91
N ASP A 47 -23.53 -3.77 -4.54
CA ASP A 47 -24.52 -4.80 -4.17
C ASP A 47 -23.97 -6.24 -4.16
N HIS A 48 -22.90 -6.52 -4.90
CA HIS A 48 -22.26 -7.84 -4.96
C HIS A 48 -21.33 -8.13 -3.77
N GLY A 49 -21.19 -7.21 -2.82
CA GLY A 49 -20.50 -7.45 -1.55
C GLY A 49 -18.98 -7.32 -1.60
N ASP A 50 -18.43 -6.61 -2.59
CA ASP A 50 -16.98 -6.31 -2.66
C ASP A 50 -16.52 -5.42 -1.49
N SER A 51 -15.21 -5.29 -1.29
CA SER A 51 -14.63 -4.36 -0.30
C SER A 51 -14.97 -2.90 -0.61
N THR A 52 -15.08 -2.05 0.41
CA THR A 52 -15.17 -0.60 0.24
C THR A 52 -13.82 0.01 -0.11
N ILE A 53 -13.80 1.22 -0.67
CA ILE A 53 -12.55 1.93 -0.99
C ILE A 53 -11.73 2.18 0.28
N GLY A 54 -12.37 2.60 1.38
CA GLY A 54 -11.70 2.78 2.68
C GLY A 54 -11.03 1.49 3.18
N SER A 55 -11.70 0.35 3.04
CA SER A 55 -11.14 -0.95 3.40
C SER A 55 -9.92 -1.30 2.54
N VAL A 56 -9.98 -1.05 1.22
CA VAL A 56 -8.85 -1.30 0.31
C VAL A 56 -7.66 -0.37 0.64
N LEU A 57 -7.89 0.91 0.92
CA LEU A 57 -6.84 1.86 1.31
C LEU A 57 -6.16 1.44 2.62
N TYR A 58 -6.95 1.02 3.61
CA TYR A 58 -6.41 0.49 4.86
C TYR A 58 -5.58 -0.78 4.61
N HIS A 59 -6.06 -1.69 3.77
CA HIS A 59 -5.36 -2.93 3.42
C HIS A 59 -4.02 -2.66 2.73
N ILE A 60 -3.93 -1.69 1.83
CA ILE A 60 -2.64 -1.29 1.22
C ILE A 60 -1.63 -0.88 2.29
N ALA A 61 -2.04 0.00 3.22
CA ALA A 61 -1.17 0.44 4.31
C ALA A 61 -0.79 -0.72 5.24
N LEU A 62 -1.74 -1.61 5.54
CA LEU A 62 -1.48 -2.75 6.40
C LEU A 62 -0.47 -3.69 5.78
N ILE A 63 -0.66 -4.11 4.53
CA ILE A 63 0.25 -5.05 3.86
C ILE A 63 1.65 -4.44 3.73
N GLU A 64 1.77 -3.14 3.48
CA GLU A 64 3.08 -2.49 3.46
C GLU A 64 3.82 -2.58 4.80
N ALA A 65 3.11 -2.45 5.92
CA ALA A 65 3.69 -2.61 7.26
C ALA A 65 3.94 -4.08 7.63
N ASP A 66 3.03 -4.98 7.27
CA ASP A 66 3.13 -6.44 7.52
C ASP A 66 4.43 -6.97 6.92
N TRP A 67 4.63 -6.72 5.61
CA TRP A 67 5.84 -7.12 4.88
C TRP A 67 7.12 -6.45 5.40
N LEU A 68 7.02 -5.23 5.93
CA LEU A 68 8.15 -4.57 6.55
C LEU A 68 8.54 -5.23 7.88
N TYR A 69 7.56 -5.44 8.77
CA TYR A 69 7.85 -5.85 10.13
C TYR A 69 8.04 -7.34 10.28
N ASP A 70 7.20 -8.17 9.66
CA ASP A 70 7.32 -9.63 9.72
C ASP A 70 8.43 -10.10 8.77
N GLU A 71 8.31 -9.90 7.47
CA GLU A 71 9.25 -10.47 6.51
C GLU A 71 10.64 -9.81 6.52
N VAL A 72 10.72 -8.48 6.46
CA VAL A 72 12.00 -7.78 6.33
C VAL A 72 12.75 -7.73 7.67
N LEU A 73 12.04 -7.38 8.75
CA LEU A 73 12.62 -7.16 10.08
C LEU A 73 12.50 -8.38 11.02
N GLY A 74 11.65 -9.36 10.72
CA GLY A 74 11.51 -10.57 11.53
C GLY A 74 10.88 -10.33 12.91
N LEU A 75 9.92 -9.42 13.01
CA LEU A 75 9.25 -9.05 14.25
C LEU A 75 7.90 -9.75 14.40
N ASP A 76 7.62 -10.24 15.61
CA ASP A 76 6.33 -10.88 15.92
C ASP A 76 5.14 -9.89 16.05
N ALA A 77 5.43 -8.59 16.14
CA ALA A 77 4.42 -7.55 16.30
C ALA A 77 4.92 -6.20 15.80
N TYR A 78 3.97 -5.33 15.41
CA TYR A 78 4.28 -3.99 14.96
C TYR A 78 4.76 -3.12 16.13
N PRO A 79 5.89 -2.40 16.00
CA PRO A 79 6.26 -1.37 16.95
C PRO A 79 5.36 -0.13 16.79
N GLU A 80 5.38 0.76 17.78
CA GLU A 80 4.83 2.11 17.59
C GLU A 80 5.73 2.93 16.65
N PRO A 81 5.17 3.79 15.79
CA PRO A 81 3.75 4.16 15.71
C PRO A 81 2.87 3.22 14.86
N ALA A 82 3.43 2.20 14.20
CA ALA A 82 2.70 1.37 13.26
C ALA A 82 1.54 0.58 13.89
N ALA A 83 1.71 0.08 15.12
CA ALA A 83 0.65 -0.62 15.85
C ALA A 83 -0.61 0.25 16.02
N SER A 84 -0.45 1.51 16.40
CA SER A 84 -1.57 2.46 16.56
C SER A 84 -2.23 2.83 15.22
N LEU A 85 -1.46 2.83 14.12
CA LEU A 85 -2.00 3.10 12.78
C LEU A 85 -2.84 1.95 12.24
N LEU A 86 -2.58 0.72 12.69
CA LEU A 86 -3.09 -0.53 12.11
C LEU A 86 -3.79 -1.43 13.16
N PRO A 87 -4.87 -0.96 13.82
CA PRO A 87 -5.51 -1.69 14.91
C PRO A 87 -6.35 -2.91 14.47
N TYR A 88 -6.66 -3.01 13.17
CA TYR A 88 -7.49 -4.08 12.60
C TYR A 88 -6.63 -5.11 11.83
N PRO A 89 -6.98 -6.40 11.87
CA PRO A 89 -6.28 -7.44 11.12
C PRO A 89 -6.48 -7.29 9.61
N HIS A 90 -5.64 -7.93 8.78
CA HIS A 90 -5.76 -7.87 7.32
C HIS A 90 -7.01 -8.61 6.78
N ARG A 91 -7.43 -9.68 7.45
CA ARG A 91 -8.59 -10.50 7.05
C ARG A 91 -9.53 -10.82 8.20
N THR A 92 -10.80 -11.02 7.86
CA THR A 92 -11.82 -11.59 8.75
C THR A 92 -11.60 -13.09 8.94
N LYS A 93 -12.33 -13.69 9.89
CA LYS A 93 -12.32 -15.15 10.13
C LYS A 93 -12.73 -15.97 8.90
N GLN A 94 -13.45 -15.36 7.96
CA GLN A 94 -13.90 -15.98 6.71
C GLN A 94 -12.89 -15.79 5.56
N GLY A 95 -11.73 -15.16 5.82
CA GLY A 95 -10.69 -14.90 4.83
C GLY A 95 -10.96 -13.69 3.92
N LEU A 96 -12.04 -12.94 4.17
CA LEU A 96 -12.36 -11.70 3.45
C LEU A 96 -11.49 -10.56 3.96
N LEU A 97 -11.25 -9.55 3.12
CA LEU A 97 -10.58 -8.32 3.53
C LEU A 97 -11.37 -7.68 4.69
N THR A 98 -10.67 -7.23 5.74
CA THR A 98 -11.32 -6.66 6.93
C THR A 98 -12.02 -5.35 6.58
N PRO A 99 -13.35 -5.24 6.84
CA PRO A 99 -14.04 -3.98 6.65
C PRO A 99 -13.52 -2.91 7.61
N VAL A 100 -13.13 -1.77 7.05
CA VAL A 100 -12.75 -0.57 7.81
C VAL A 100 -13.65 0.56 7.33
N LEU A 101 -14.56 0.98 8.21
CA LEU A 101 -15.64 1.93 7.93
C LEU A 101 -15.60 3.11 8.90
N GLY A 102 -16.24 4.21 8.53
CA GLY A 102 -16.41 5.40 9.35
C GLY A 102 -15.14 6.25 9.49
N GLN A 103 -14.15 6.03 8.64
CA GLN A 103 -12.95 6.84 8.54
C GLN A 103 -13.00 7.69 7.28
N ASP A 104 -12.59 8.95 7.39
CA ASP A 104 -12.56 9.85 6.25
C ASP A 104 -11.32 9.60 5.35
N LEU A 105 -11.35 10.15 4.14
CA LEU A 105 -10.26 10.00 3.18
C LEU A 105 -8.93 10.54 3.72
N VAL A 106 -8.96 11.61 4.52
CA VAL A 106 -7.76 12.22 5.12
C VAL A 106 -7.07 11.25 6.07
N GLN A 107 -7.82 10.54 6.91
CA GLN A 107 -7.29 9.51 7.81
C GLN A 107 -6.63 8.37 7.04
N HIS A 108 -7.24 7.91 5.94
CA HIS A 108 -6.63 6.87 5.10
C HIS A 108 -5.35 7.35 4.41
N CYS A 109 -5.34 8.56 3.86
CA CYS A 109 -4.15 9.15 3.24
C CYS A 109 -3.00 9.34 4.25
N ALA A 110 -3.29 9.89 5.44
CA ALA A 110 -2.30 10.07 6.49
C ALA A 110 -1.70 8.73 6.96
N ARG A 111 -2.49 7.67 6.98
CA ARG A 111 -2.01 6.31 7.30
C ARG A 111 -1.07 5.79 6.22
N LEU A 112 -1.46 5.90 4.94
CA LEU A 112 -0.62 5.48 3.82
C LEU A 112 0.73 6.21 3.82
N GLU A 113 0.72 7.50 4.06
CA GLU A 113 1.93 8.33 4.15
C GLU A 113 2.84 7.89 5.30
N GLN A 114 2.33 7.80 6.52
CA GLN A 114 3.13 7.41 7.69
C GLN A 114 3.73 6.01 7.57
N VAL A 115 2.96 5.03 7.06
CA VAL A 115 3.52 3.68 6.82
C VAL A 115 4.62 3.72 5.77
N ARG A 116 4.45 4.51 4.71
CA ARG A 116 5.48 4.68 3.68
C ARG A 116 6.75 5.28 4.24
N GLU A 117 6.65 6.30 5.09
CA GLU A 117 7.80 6.91 5.73
C GLU A 117 8.60 5.88 6.56
N LEU A 118 7.92 5.01 7.30
CA LEU A 118 8.56 3.94 8.10
C LEU A 118 9.30 2.93 7.21
N LEU A 119 8.68 2.52 6.11
CA LEU A 119 9.31 1.63 5.13
C LEU A 119 10.54 2.28 4.50
N LEU A 120 10.39 3.51 3.99
CA LEU A 120 11.49 4.22 3.35
C LEU A 120 12.64 4.46 4.32
N ALA A 121 12.36 4.83 5.57
CA ALA A 121 13.39 5.00 6.59
C ALA A 121 14.20 3.71 6.80
N THR A 122 13.53 2.56 6.84
CA THR A 122 14.20 1.26 7.00
C THR A 122 15.10 0.94 5.81
N PHE A 123 14.57 1.00 4.59
CA PHE A 123 15.33 0.64 3.39
C PHE A 123 16.44 1.63 3.05
N ASN A 124 16.30 2.92 3.40
CA ASN A 124 17.37 3.92 3.19
C ASN A 124 18.62 3.66 4.03
N HIS A 125 18.51 2.90 5.12
CA HIS A 125 19.63 2.51 5.98
C HIS A 125 20.15 1.10 5.68
N MET A 126 19.52 0.38 4.75
CA MET A 126 19.88 -0.99 4.40
C MET A 126 21.05 -1.01 3.42
N ASP A 127 22.03 -1.87 3.68
CA ASP A 127 23.11 -2.14 2.72
C ASP A 127 22.72 -3.23 1.72
N LEU A 128 23.53 -3.38 0.66
CA LEU A 128 23.24 -4.34 -0.41
C LEU A 128 23.29 -5.80 0.06
N ALA A 129 24.10 -6.11 1.07
CA ALA A 129 24.22 -7.46 1.58
C ALA A 129 22.97 -7.86 2.35
N ASP A 130 22.45 -6.97 3.20
CA ASP A 130 21.22 -7.20 3.95
C ASP A 130 19.98 -7.20 3.03
N PHE A 131 19.96 -6.34 2.03
CA PHE A 131 18.89 -6.26 1.01
C PHE A 131 18.73 -7.55 0.21
N ARG A 132 19.83 -8.28 -0.03
CA ARG A 132 19.84 -9.57 -0.74
C ARG A 132 19.85 -10.77 0.20
N ARG A 133 19.96 -10.56 1.52
CA ARG A 133 19.99 -11.66 2.49
C ARG A 133 18.60 -12.29 2.59
N VAL A 134 18.56 -13.61 2.39
CA VAL A 134 17.33 -14.40 2.51
C VAL A 134 16.83 -14.39 3.96
N ARG A 135 15.52 -14.20 4.10
CA ARG A 135 14.72 -14.34 5.32
C ARG A 135 13.96 -15.65 5.20
N GLU A 136 14.18 -16.56 6.15
CA GLU A 136 13.53 -17.87 6.19
C GLU A 136 12.30 -17.78 7.09
N LEU A 137 11.11 -17.96 6.52
CA LEU A 137 9.84 -17.99 7.23
C LEU A 137 9.28 -19.41 7.19
N ALA A 138 8.30 -19.70 8.05
CA ALA A 138 7.75 -21.05 8.16
C ALA A 138 7.17 -21.59 6.82
N ALA A 139 6.63 -20.71 5.98
CA ALA A 139 5.96 -21.08 4.74
C ALA A 139 6.80 -20.83 3.46
N TYR A 140 7.77 -19.92 3.49
CA TYR A 140 8.56 -19.53 2.32
C TYR A 140 9.84 -18.79 2.72
N ALA A 141 10.75 -18.64 1.77
CA ALA A 141 11.92 -17.78 1.86
C ALA A 141 11.69 -16.50 1.03
N VAL A 142 12.18 -15.36 1.51
CA VAL A 142 12.04 -14.07 0.81
C VAL A 142 13.27 -13.18 1.00
N THR A 143 13.54 -12.27 0.07
CA THR A 143 14.53 -11.20 0.24
C THR A 143 13.84 -9.85 0.34
N PRO A 144 14.39 -8.87 1.09
CA PRO A 144 13.90 -7.50 1.06
C PRO A 144 13.78 -6.92 -0.37
N GLU A 145 14.65 -7.33 -1.29
CA GLU A 145 14.54 -7.02 -2.71
C GLU A 145 13.21 -7.49 -3.34
N TRP A 146 12.83 -8.75 -3.10
CA TRP A 146 11.56 -9.27 -3.59
C TRP A 146 10.37 -8.58 -2.92
N VAL A 147 10.48 -8.22 -1.63
CA VAL A 147 9.44 -7.48 -0.91
C VAL A 147 9.13 -6.15 -1.59
N LEU A 148 10.13 -5.34 -1.96
CA LEU A 148 9.88 -4.07 -2.66
C LEU A 148 9.18 -4.28 -4.01
N HIS A 149 9.60 -5.29 -4.77
CA HIS A 149 8.91 -5.68 -6.00
C HIS A 149 7.44 -6.05 -5.74
N HIS A 150 7.18 -6.91 -4.75
CA HIS A 150 5.84 -7.35 -4.39
C HIS A 150 4.95 -6.18 -4.02
N LEU A 151 5.44 -5.27 -3.17
CA LEU A 151 4.67 -4.10 -2.73
C LEU A 151 4.31 -3.17 -3.90
N CYS A 152 5.23 -2.98 -4.87
CA CYS A 152 4.92 -2.22 -6.08
C CYS A 152 3.73 -2.83 -6.86
N GLN A 153 3.75 -4.15 -7.03
CA GLN A 153 2.72 -4.88 -7.77
C GLN A 153 1.39 -4.90 -7.00
N HIS A 154 1.43 -5.24 -5.72
CA HIS A 154 0.27 -5.30 -4.85
C HIS A 154 -0.47 -3.95 -4.78
N GLU A 155 0.28 -2.85 -4.62
CA GLU A 155 -0.32 -1.51 -4.64
C GLU A 155 -0.92 -1.16 -6.02
N ALA A 156 -0.28 -1.55 -7.12
CA ALA A 156 -0.82 -1.32 -8.46
C ALA A 156 -2.13 -2.08 -8.72
N GLU A 157 -2.24 -3.32 -8.23
CA GLU A 157 -3.45 -4.15 -8.32
C GLU A 157 -4.59 -3.52 -7.52
N HIS A 158 -4.34 -3.11 -6.28
CA HIS A 158 -5.36 -2.46 -5.45
C HIS A 158 -5.72 -1.05 -5.92
N ARG A 159 -4.79 -0.29 -6.52
CA ARG A 159 -5.13 0.96 -7.23
C ARG A 159 -6.13 0.69 -8.35
N SER A 160 -5.96 -0.39 -9.13
CA SER A 160 -6.94 -0.77 -10.14
C SER A 160 -8.30 -1.08 -9.51
N GLN A 161 -8.31 -1.79 -8.38
CA GLN A 161 -9.54 -2.07 -7.62
C GLN A 161 -10.24 -0.79 -7.15
N ILE A 162 -9.49 0.17 -6.60
CA ILE A 162 -10.02 1.48 -6.19
C ILE A 162 -10.68 2.19 -7.39
N GLY A 163 -10.01 2.22 -8.54
CA GLY A 163 -10.58 2.81 -9.75
C GLY A 163 -11.85 2.11 -10.23
N SER A 164 -11.88 0.77 -10.16
CA SER A 164 -13.10 0.00 -10.47
C SER A 164 -14.26 0.31 -9.52
N LEU A 165 -13.98 0.41 -8.21
CA LEU A 165 -15.00 0.76 -7.20
C LEU A 165 -15.52 2.19 -7.40
N ARG A 166 -14.65 3.16 -7.71
CA ARG A 166 -15.05 4.52 -8.06
C ARG A 166 -15.98 4.54 -9.27
N ILE A 167 -15.60 3.85 -10.36
CA ILE A 167 -16.44 3.76 -11.57
C ILE A 167 -17.78 3.10 -11.27
N ALA A 168 -17.80 2.07 -10.41
CA ALA A 168 -19.03 1.41 -10.00
C ALA A 168 -19.95 2.36 -9.21
N PHE A 169 -19.39 3.15 -8.28
CA PHE A 169 -20.11 4.20 -7.56
C PHE A 169 -20.70 5.22 -8.52
N GLU A 170 -19.89 5.75 -9.43
CA GLU A 170 -20.30 6.77 -10.41
C GLU A 170 -21.48 6.28 -11.24
N ARG A 171 -21.41 5.04 -11.75
CA ARG A 171 -22.50 4.42 -12.51
C ARG A 171 -23.76 4.25 -11.68
N ALA A 172 -23.64 3.79 -10.44
CA ALA A 172 -24.78 3.62 -9.54
C ALA A 172 -25.49 4.94 -9.22
N HIS A 173 -24.79 6.07 -9.33
CA HIS A 173 -25.31 7.41 -9.05
C HIS A 173 -25.50 8.29 -10.29
N GLY A 174 -25.40 7.73 -11.50
CA GLY A 174 -25.60 8.47 -12.75
C GLY A 174 -24.55 9.54 -13.03
N ILE A 175 -23.36 9.43 -12.44
CA ILE A 175 -22.20 10.30 -12.70
C ILE A 175 -21.51 9.76 -13.95
N ILE A 176 -21.26 10.64 -14.94
CA ILE A 176 -20.57 10.26 -16.18
C ILE A 176 -19.05 10.33 -15.90
N PRO A 177 -18.29 9.23 -16.06
CA PRO A 177 -16.83 9.29 -15.97
C PRO A 177 -16.28 10.13 -17.11
N GLU A 178 -15.38 11.08 -16.82
CA GLU A 178 -14.57 11.76 -17.85
C GLU A 178 -13.62 10.80 -18.57
#